data_AF-A0A261KPY8-F1
#
_entry.id   AF-A0A261KPY8-F1
#
_cell.length_a   1.000
_cell.length_b   1.000
_cell.length_c   1.000
_cell.angle_alpha   90.00
_cell.angle_beta   90.00
_cell.angle_gamma   90.00
#
_symmetry.space_group_name_H-M   'P 1'
#
loop_
_entity.id
_entity.type
_entity.pdbx_description
1 polymer ?
#
loop_
_entity_poly.entity_id
_entity_poly.type
_entity_poly.pdbx_seq_one_letter_code
_entity_poly.pdbx_strand_id
1 'polypeptide(L)'
;YLVNHVEFAPQLLGLYQEILQKGEVKTDDSPVQMALRLSGIVIKRQKKLFVFNKIYQKIFNEDWVKEKLAEKLANLANNLDNSQAKPQPKTLGMSLGIAGLVGVGVIILRSLGLLQSLELNEYDRLMRWRPSEPPDPRLLIVEATATDINKYGISNSLTDENLAKVIAKLETHKPAIIGVDYLRNNPLPSESGYQKLLTLLSNNKKIIAVCSVSDDDNNRNEPSTRPPTTVEKEERFGFIQLMLDIGQVNVIRRHLMFQNKRSGNPCQTEYSLSVKVALNYLQTKGIKEEDAPQGFVKIGQVTFKDLVEGQGFYQKIDSGGFQVLLNYRNSDRVPNKVSDSITISDVLNNNFDESLVKDKIVLLGNTDPNGSDNFYTPYSFQAVSQKQMAGVIIHAHQVSQIISALLDGRPLIRFWDRWVDWLWILGWSAVGAVVGRCFHQVLFFVFFIGGNIMVLYLVSWIFLTQAFVVPLLPSVLASIITGVTVFINFERSPPPLTDN
;
A
#
# COMPACT_ATOMS: atom_id res chain seq x y z
N TYR A 1 -43.25 -31.08 -22.56
CA TYR A 1 -42.46 -32.15 -21.92
C TYR A 1 -41.60 -32.91 -22.93
N LEU A 2 -42.19 -33.61 -23.92
CA LEU A 2 -41.46 -34.41 -24.93
C LEU A 2 -40.29 -33.69 -25.63
N VAL A 3 -40.42 -32.38 -25.88
CA VAL A 3 -39.44 -31.58 -26.65
C VAL A 3 -38.53 -30.74 -25.74
N ASN A 4 -38.88 -30.59 -24.46
CA ASN A 4 -38.22 -29.65 -23.52
C ASN A 4 -37.10 -30.30 -22.69
N HIS A 5 -37.01 -31.63 -22.64
CA HIS A 5 -35.86 -32.34 -22.07
C HIS A 5 -34.76 -32.49 -23.12
N VAL A 6 -33.91 -31.47 -23.24
CA VAL A 6 -32.92 -31.34 -24.33
C VAL A 6 -32.02 -32.57 -24.50
N GLU A 7 -31.66 -33.23 -23.40
CA GLU A 7 -30.71 -34.35 -23.37
C GLU A 7 -31.32 -35.71 -23.80
N PHE A 8 -32.63 -35.90 -23.60
CA PHE A 8 -33.34 -37.17 -23.89
C PHE A 8 -34.44 -37.05 -24.97
N ALA A 9 -34.64 -35.85 -25.53
CA ALA A 9 -35.73 -35.57 -26.47
C ALA A 9 -35.80 -36.54 -27.67
N PRO A 10 -34.69 -36.89 -28.37
CA PRO A 10 -34.77 -37.84 -29.48
C PRO A 10 -35.21 -39.24 -29.06
N GLN A 11 -34.74 -39.70 -27.90
CA GLN A 11 -35.03 -41.04 -27.37
C GLN A 11 -36.48 -41.12 -26.87
N LEU A 12 -36.99 -40.05 -26.25
CA LEU A 12 -38.40 -39.95 -25.83
C LEU A 12 -39.34 -39.92 -27.04
N LEU A 13 -39.00 -39.15 -28.07
CA LEU A 13 -39.78 -39.06 -29.30
C LEU A 13 -39.75 -40.39 -30.08
N GLY A 14 -38.60 -41.04 -30.19
CA GLY A 14 -38.47 -42.36 -30.83
C GLY A 14 -39.25 -43.46 -30.11
N LEU A 15 -39.18 -43.50 -28.77
CA LEU A 15 -39.97 -44.45 -27.98
C LEU A 15 -41.48 -44.19 -28.12
N TYR A 16 -41.90 -42.92 -28.12
CA TYR A 16 -43.30 -42.58 -28.31
C TYR A 16 -43.80 -42.92 -29.72
N GLN A 17 -42.97 -42.75 -30.75
CA GLN A 17 -43.25 -43.18 -32.12
C GLN A 17 -43.48 -44.70 -32.19
N GLU A 18 -42.64 -45.48 -31.52
CA GLU A 18 -42.79 -46.94 -31.47
C GLU A 18 -44.13 -47.36 -30.82
N ILE A 19 -44.54 -46.67 -29.75
CA ILE A 19 -45.84 -46.90 -29.10
C ILE A 19 -47.01 -46.53 -30.02
N LEU A 20 -46.89 -45.47 -30.82
CA LEU A 20 -47.92 -45.10 -31.81
C LEU A 20 -48.05 -46.15 -32.92
N GLN A 21 -46.93 -46.68 -33.42
CA GLN A 21 -46.90 -47.66 -34.52
C GLN A 21 -47.35 -49.06 -34.08
N LYS A 22 -46.86 -49.52 -32.92
CA LYS A 22 -47.15 -50.88 -32.41
C LYS A 22 -48.42 -50.93 -31.55
N GLY A 23 -48.97 -49.78 -31.17
CA GLY A 23 -50.08 -49.64 -30.23
C GLY A 23 -49.70 -49.93 -28.77
N GLU A 24 -48.66 -50.73 -28.54
CA GLU A 24 -48.13 -51.08 -27.22
C GLU A 24 -46.64 -51.42 -27.27
N VAL A 25 -45.91 -51.13 -26.19
CA VAL A 25 -44.50 -51.51 -26.01
C VAL A 25 -44.30 -52.14 -24.63
N LYS A 26 -43.51 -53.22 -24.53
CA LYS A 26 -43.23 -53.87 -23.23
C LYS A 26 -42.46 -52.93 -22.31
N THR A 27 -42.78 -52.97 -21.02
CA THR A 27 -42.10 -52.11 -20.04
C THR A 27 -40.74 -52.70 -19.68
N ASP A 28 -39.68 -51.93 -19.84
CA ASP A 28 -38.32 -52.24 -19.35
C ASP A 28 -37.93 -51.39 -18.13
N ASP A 29 -38.79 -50.43 -17.75
CA ASP A 29 -38.58 -49.48 -16.65
C ASP A 29 -37.26 -48.68 -16.77
N SER A 30 -36.75 -48.52 -18.00
CA SER A 30 -35.64 -47.63 -18.31
C SER A 30 -35.96 -46.17 -17.96
N PRO A 31 -34.94 -45.33 -17.70
CA PRO A 31 -35.14 -43.91 -17.38
C PRO A 31 -35.98 -43.17 -18.43
N VAL A 32 -35.83 -43.53 -19.72
CA VAL A 32 -36.60 -42.96 -20.83
C VAL A 32 -38.07 -43.36 -20.77
N GLN A 33 -38.37 -44.64 -20.49
CA GLN A 33 -39.74 -45.10 -20.26
C GLN A 33 -40.36 -44.45 -19.02
N MET A 34 -39.61 -44.30 -17.93
CA MET A 34 -40.07 -43.63 -16.71
C MET A 34 -40.40 -42.16 -16.97
N ALA A 35 -39.52 -41.43 -17.65
CA ALA A 35 -39.76 -40.03 -18.02
C ALA A 35 -40.99 -39.88 -18.93
N LEU A 36 -41.15 -40.75 -19.93
CA LEU A 36 -42.32 -40.73 -20.80
C LEU A 36 -43.63 -41.01 -20.04
N ARG A 37 -43.60 -41.88 -19.02
CA ARG A 37 -44.75 -42.14 -18.14
C ARG A 37 -45.07 -40.93 -17.25
N LEU A 38 -44.04 -40.30 -16.67
CA LEU A 38 -44.20 -39.12 -15.81
C LEU A 38 -44.76 -37.92 -16.58
N SER A 39 -44.58 -37.88 -17.90
CA SER A 39 -45.20 -36.87 -18.75
C SER A 39 -46.73 -36.98 -18.85
N GLY A 40 -47.31 -38.10 -18.40
CA GLY A 40 -48.76 -38.37 -18.48
C GLY A 40 -49.27 -38.71 -19.87
N ILE A 41 -48.39 -38.82 -20.88
CA ILE A 41 -48.77 -39.09 -22.27
C ILE A 41 -48.97 -40.59 -22.50
N VAL A 42 -48.22 -41.43 -21.77
CA VAL A 42 -48.36 -42.89 -21.81
C VAL A 42 -48.65 -43.45 -20.42
N ILE A 43 -49.31 -44.61 -20.38
CA ILE A 43 -49.66 -45.32 -19.14
C ILE A 43 -49.21 -46.76 -19.20
N LYS A 44 -48.77 -47.28 -18.05
CA LYS A 44 -48.40 -48.70 -17.86
C LYS A 44 -49.65 -49.50 -17.48
N ARG A 45 -50.01 -50.51 -18.27
CA ARG A 45 -51.03 -51.53 -17.95
C ARG A 45 -50.46 -52.91 -18.25
N GLN A 46 -50.59 -53.85 -17.32
CA GLN A 46 -50.14 -55.25 -17.50
C GLN A 46 -48.72 -55.39 -18.12
N LYS A 47 -47.74 -54.62 -17.59
CA LYS A 47 -46.34 -54.58 -18.06
C LYS A 47 -46.15 -54.12 -19.53
N LYS A 48 -47.09 -53.36 -20.08
CA LYS A 48 -46.96 -52.68 -21.37
C LYS A 48 -47.33 -51.19 -21.26
N LEU A 49 -46.75 -50.38 -22.14
CA LEU A 49 -47.01 -48.95 -22.29
C LEU A 49 -47.99 -48.72 -23.43
N PHE A 50 -49.00 -47.88 -23.16
CA PHE A 50 -50.00 -47.44 -24.12
C PHE A 50 -50.09 -45.92 -24.11
N VAL A 51 -50.48 -45.30 -25.22
CA VAL A 51 -50.86 -43.88 -25.19
C VAL A 51 -52.10 -43.71 -24.32
N PHE A 52 -52.06 -42.76 -23.38
CA PHE A 52 -53.05 -42.64 -22.31
C PHE A 52 -54.46 -42.31 -22.83
N ASN A 53 -54.59 -41.47 -23.86
CA ASN A 53 -55.86 -41.09 -24.46
C ASN A 53 -55.71 -40.83 -25.98
N LYS A 54 -56.77 -41.09 -26.74
CA LYS A 54 -56.92 -40.78 -28.17
C LYS A 54 -56.67 -39.30 -28.51
N ILE A 55 -56.92 -38.38 -27.58
CA ILE A 55 -56.59 -36.95 -27.77
C ILE A 55 -55.08 -36.76 -27.97
N TYR A 56 -54.24 -37.44 -27.18
CA TYR A 56 -52.78 -37.36 -27.33
C TYR A 56 -52.32 -38.00 -28.63
N GLN A 57 -52.92 -39.11 -29.07
CA GLN A 57 -52.62 -39.71 -30.37
C GLN A 57 -52.96 -38.78 -31.55
N LYS A 58 -54.00 -37.93 -31.41
CA LYS A 58 -54.37 -36.94 -32.44
C LYS A 58 -53.44 -35.72 -32.45
N ILE A 59 -53.05 -35.22 -31.28
CA ILE A 59 -52.22 -34.01 -31.14
C ILE A 59 -50.74 -34.32 -31.39
N PHE A 60 -50.22 -35.39 -30.78
CA PHE A 60 -48.86 -35.88 -30.96
C PHE A 60 -48.89 -37.09 -31.90
N ASN A 61 -49.43 -36.88 -33.10
CA ASN A 61 -49.53 -37.94 -34.11
C ASN A 61 -48.16 -38.28 -34.71
N GLU A 62 -48.12 -39.31 -35.56
CA GLU A 62 -46.88 -39.79 -36.16
C GLU A 62 -46.15 -38.72 -36.98
N ASP A 63 -46.87 -37.88 -37.72
CA ASP A 63 -46.29 -36.78 -38.50
C ASP A 63 -45.61 -35.74 -37.60
N TRP A 64 -46.27 -35.34 -36.51
CA TRP A 64 -45.73 -34.40 -35.54
C TRP A 64 -44.47 -34.94 -34.85
N VAL A 65 -44.48 -36.22 -34.47
CA VAL A 65 -43.32 -36.88 -33.85
C VAL A 65 -42.15 -36.96 -34.84
N LYS A 66 -42.42 -37.30 -36.10
CA LYS A 66 -41.41 -37.40 -37.16
C LYS A 66 -40.76 -36.05 -37.45
N GLU A 67 -41.55 -34.97 -37.54
CA GLU A 67 -41.05 -33.60 -37.71
C GLU A 67 -40.12 -33.21 -36.55
N LYS A 68 -40.59 -33.38 -35.31
CA LYS A 68 -39.80 -32.98 -34.13
C LYS A 68 -38.58 -33.86 -33.88
N LEU A 69 -38.65 -35.14 -34.23
CA LEU A 69 -37.49 -36.04 -34.16
C LEU A 69 -36.44 -35.64 -35.20
N ALA A 70 -36.84 -35.35 -36.44
CA ALA A 70 -35.93 -34.87 -37.49
C ALA A 70 -35.29 -33.53 -37.10
N GLU A 71 -36.06 -32.58 -36.57
CA GLU A 71 -35.56 -31.30 -36.08
C GLU A 71 -34.50 -31.49 -34.97
N LYS A 72 -34.76 -32.37 -34.00
CA LYS A 72 -33.82 -32.64 -32.90
C LYS A 72 -32.57 -33.39 -33.36
N LEU A 73 -32.70 -34.36 -34.27
CA LEU A 73 -31.57 -35.10 -34.83
C LEU A 73 -30.69 -34.20 -35.71
N ALA A 74 -31.28 -33.30 -36.51
CA ALA A 74 -30.53 -32.32 -37.29
C ALA A 74 -29.77 -31.33 -36.40
N ASN A 75 -30.38 -30.85 -35.31
CA ASN A 75 -29.71 -30.02 -34.33
C ASN A 75 -28.58 -30.76 -33.61
N LEU A 76 -28.75 -32.05 -33.29
CA LEU A 76 -27.68 -32.89 -32.73
C LEU A 76 -26.54 -33.08 -33.72
N ALA A 77 -26.84 -33.36 -34.99
CA ALA A 77 -25.83 -33.48 -36.05
C ALA A 77 -25.04 -32.16 -36.22
N ASN A 78 -25.72 -31.02 -36.27
CA ASN A 78 -25.08 -29.70 -36.37
C ASN A 78 -24.21 -29.37 -35.14
N ASN A 79 -24.64 -29.78 -33.94
CA ASN A 79 -23.87 -29.59 -32.72
C ASN A 79 -22.65 -30.54 -32.65
N LEU A 80 -22.78 -31.77 -33.18
CA LEU A 80 -21.66 -32.71 -33.30
C LEU A 80 -20.62 -32.21 -34.31
N ASP A 81 -21.06 -31.65 -35.43
CA ASP A 81 -20.17 -31.09 -36.47
C ASP A 81 -19.42 -29.83 -35.95
N ASN A 82 -20.12 -28.96 -35.21
CA ASN A 82 -19.49 -27.84 -34.49
C ASN A 82 -18.56 -28.27 -33.33
N SER A 83 -18.73 -29.48 -32.80
CA SER A 83 -17.86 -30.06 -31.77
C SER A 83 -16.64 -30.79 -32.35
N GLN A 84 -16.63 -31.07 -33.66
CA GLN A 84 -15.48 -31.64 -34.38
C GLN A 84 -14.49 -30.58 -34.90
N ALA A 85 -14.65 -29.30 -34.56
CA ALA A 85 -13.57 -28.33 -34.69
C ALA A 85 -12.40 -28.75 -33.78
N LYS A 86 -11.42 -29.44 -34.38
CA LYS A 86 -10.18 -29.93 -33.77
C LYS A 86 -9.64 -28.88 -32.78
N PRO A 87 -9.58 -29.15 -31.46
CA PRO A 87 -9.00 -28.18 -30.54
C PRO A 87 -7.54 -27.97 -30.97
N GLN A 88 -7.21 -26.76 -31.42
CA GLN A 88 -5.83 -26.43 -31.74
C GLN A 88 -4.99 -26.69 -30.48
N PRO A 89 -3.86 -27.42 -30.57
CA PRO A 89 -3.01 -27.62 -29.41
C PRO A 89 -2.60 -26.23 -28.92
N LYS A 90 -3.02 -25.86 -27.70
CA LYS A 90 -2.72 -24.56 -27.10
C LYS A 90 -1.21 -24.46 -26.92
N THR A 91 -0.54 -23.90 -27.93
CA THR A 91 0.91 -23.81 -28.01
C THR A 91 1.43 -22.98 -26.85
N LEU A 92 2.68 -23.23 -26.44
CA LEU A 92 3.38 -22.40 -25.45
C LEU A 92 3.31 -20.90 -25.81
N GLY A 93 3.29 -20.58 -27.12
CA GLY A 93 3.12 -19.22 -27.63
C GLY A 93 1.82 -18.54 -27.21
N MET A 94 0.72 -19.28 -27.08
CA MET A 94 -0.55 -18.70 -26.63
C MET A 94 -0.50 -18.32 -25.14
N SER A 95 0.08 -19.17 -24.29
CA SER A 95 0.28 -18.88 -22.86
C SER A 95 1.18 -17.66 -22.65
N LEU A 96 2.27 -17.58 -23.43
CA LEU A 96 3.18 -16.43 -23.40
C LEU A 96 2.52 -15.15 -23.94
N GLY A 97 1.67 -15.25 -24.97
CA GLY A 97 0.87 -14.13 -25.45
C GLY A 97 -0.09 -13.59 -24.40
N ILE A 98 -0.78 -14.47 -23.67
CA ILE A 98 -1.64 -14.07 -22.54
C ILE A 98 -0.82 -13.39 -21.44
N ALA A 99 0.33 -13.96 -21.08
CA ALA A 99 1.23 -13.36 -20.08
C ALA A 99 1.69 -11.95 -20.50
N GLY A 100 2.14 -11.79 -21.75
CA GLY A 100 2.53 -10.48 -22.28
C GLY A 100 1.40 -9.46 -22.20
N LEU A 101 0.20 -9.81 -22.66
CA LEU A 101 -0.97 -8.91 -22.64
C LEU A 101 -1.39 -8.53 -21.22
N VAL A 102 -1.48 -9.50 -20.31
CA VAL A 102 -1.86 -9.25 -18.92
C VAL A 102 -0.80 -8.40 -18.22
N GLY A 103 0.47 -8.75 -18.36
CA GLY A 103 1.57 -8.02 -17.74
C GLY A 103 1.66 -6.57 -18.22
N VAL A 104 1.53 -6.32 -19.54
CA VAL A 104 1.44 -4.97 -20.10
C VAL A 104 0.20 -4.24 -19.59
N GLY A 105 -0.95 -4.92 -19.53
CA GLY A 105 -2.19 -4.34 -18.98
C GLY A 105 -2.02 -3.89 -17.53
N VAL A 106 -1.41 -4.72 -16.67
CA VAL A 106 -1.10 -4.36 -15.28
C VAL A 106 -0.13 -3.19 -15.20
N ILE A 107 0.90 -3.14 -16.05
CA ILE A 107 1.82 -2.00 -16.13
C ILE A 107 1.07 -0.72 -16.49
N ILE A 108 0.17 -0.75 -17.47
CA ILE A 108 -0.65 0.41 -17.85
C ILE A 108 -1.53 0.86 -16.68
N LEU A 109 -2.24 -0.06 -16.04
CA LEU A 109 -3.09 0.26 -14.87
C LEU A 109 -2.26 0.90 -13.74
N ARG A 110 -1.06 0.37 -13.49
CA ARG A 110 -0.11 0.93 -12.53
C ARG A 110 0.31 2.34 -12.95
N SER A 111 0.76 2.54 -14.19
CA SER A 111 1.20 3.85 -14.70
C SER A 111 0.12 4.93 -14.71
N LEU A 112 -1.15 4.55 -14.75
CA LEU A 112 -2.27 5.48 -14.58
C LEU A 112 -2.52 5.91 -13.11
N GLY A 113 -1.81 5.30 -12.16
CA GLY A 113 -1.93 5.52 -10.73
C GLY A 113 -3.07 4.74 -10.06
N LEU A 114 -3.73 3.82 -10.77
CA LEU A 114 -4.91 3.10 -10.24
C LEU A 114 -4.56 2.11 -9.14
N LEU A 115 -3.31 1.63 -9.10
CA LEU A 115 -2.82 0.69 -8.09
C LEU A 115 -2.10 1.38 -6.91
N GLN A 116 -1.80 2.69 -7.01
CA GLN A 116 -0.94 3.40 -6.07
C GLN A 116 -1.42 3.32 -4.62
N SER A 117 -2.70 3.60 -4.36
CA SER A 117 -3.25 3.55 -3.00
C SER A 117 -3.15 2.16 -2.36
N LEU A 118 -3.30 1.11 -3.18
CA LEU A 118 -3.17 -0.27 -2.71
C LEU A 118 -1.69 -0.63 -2.49
N GLU A 119 -0.79 -0.24 -3.40
CA GLU A 119 0.66 -0.43 -3.23
C GLU A 119 1.19 0.27 -1.97
N LEU A 120 0.71 1.47 -1.65
CA LEU A 120 1.05 2.20 -0.43
C LEU A 120 0.62 1.44 0.85
N ASN A 121 -0.56 0.82 0.85
CA ASN A 121 -1.03 0.00 1.98
C ASN A 121 -0.18 -1.26 2.17
N GLU A 122 0.25 -1.86 1.07
CA GLU A 122 1.16 -3.01 1.06
C GLU A 122 2.54 -2.64 1.58
N TYR A 123 3.07 -1.49 1.15
CA TYR A 123 4.32 -0.94 1.66
C TYR A 123 4.26 -0.71 3.17
N ASP A 124 3.18 -0.13 3.68
CA ASP A 124 3.01 0.08 5.13
C ASP A 124 2.99 -1.23 5.90
N ARG A 125 2.36 -2.27 5.35
CA ARG A 125 2.35 -3.60 5.96
C ARG A 125 3.75 -4.20 6.03
N LEU A 126 4.50 -4.15 4.93
CA LEU A 126 5.88 -4.64 4.90
C LEU A 126 6.79 -3.84 5.84
N MET A 127 6.59 -2.52 5.94
CA MET A 127 7.32 -1.66 6.87
C MET A 127 7.16 -2.12 8.32
N ARG A 128 5.92 -2.45 8.72
CA ARG A 128 5.62 -2.97 10.07
C ARG A 128 6.22 -4.35 10.37
N TRP A 129 6.52 -5.14 9.34
CA TRP A 129 7.13 -6.46 9.50
C TRP A 129 8.65 -6.43 9.57
N ARG A 130 9.27 -5.26 9.37
CA ARG A 130 10.72 -5.17 9.45
C ARG A 130 11.22 -5.53 10.85
N PRO A 131 12.41 -6.17 10.94
CA PRO A 131 13.09 -6.34 12.21
C PRO A 131 13.23 -5.00 12.92
N SER A 132 13.21 -5.06 14.24
CA SER A 132 13.49 -3.89 15.04
C SER A 132 14.94 -3.45 14.96
N GLU A 133 15.10 -2.16 15.10
CA GLU A 133 16.34 -1.42 15.14
C GLU A 133 16.42 -0.72 16.51
N PRO A 134 17.58 -0.76 17.19
CA PRO A 134 17.73 -0.07 18.47
C PRO A 134 17.49 1.43 18.32
N PRO A 135 16.97 2.13 19.35
CA PRO A 135 16.82 3.57 19.33
C PRO A 135 18.14 4.29 19.03
N ASP A 136 18.08 5.46 18.39
CA ASP A 136 19.26 6.25 18.08
C ASP A 136 19.81 6.91 19.36
N PRO A 137 21.01 6.52 19.83
CA PRO A 137 21.53 6.97 21.11
C PRO A 137 21.97 8.44 21.09
N ARG A 138 22.08 9.06 19.90
CA ARG A 138 22.49 10.46 19.71
C ARG A 138 21.34 11.44 19.90
N LEU A 139 20.10 10.95 19.89
CA LEU A 139 18.90 11.77 20.00
C LEU A 139 18.28 11.66 21.40
N LEU A 140 17.60 12.73 21.80
CA LEU A 140 16.70 12.79 22.94
C LEU A 140 15.46 13.57 22.52
N ILE A 141 14.27 13.06 22.85
CA ILE A 141 13.02 13.80 22.71
C ILE A 141 12.62 14.35 24.08
N VAL A 142 12.37 15.66 24.16
CA VAL A 142 11.77 16.29 25.34
C VAL A 142 10.29 16.52 25.03
N GLU A 143 9.46 15.73 25.67
CA GLU A 143 8.03 15.61 25.40
C GLU A 143 7.21 16.58 26.26
N ALA A 144 6.41 17.42 25.63
CA ALA A 144 5.33 18.12 26.32
C ALA A 144 4.06 17.28 26.25
N THR A 145 3.83 16.51 27.32
CA THR A 145 2.63 15.66 27.44
C THR A 145 1.38 16.50 27.69
N ALA A 146 0.19 15.89 27.59
CA ALA A 146 -1.07 16.55 27.96
C ALA A 146 -1.04 17.15 29.38
N THR A 147 -0.40 16.47 30.33
CA THR A 147 -0.22 16.97 31.70
C THR A 147 0.71 18.18 31.78
N ASP A 148 1.77 18.21 30.96
CA ASP A 148 2.70 19.34 30.92
C ASP A 148 2.08 20.55 30.24
N ILE A 149 1.34 20.34 29.15
CA ILE A 149 0.62 21.41 28.44
C ILE A 149 -0.43 22.06 29.35
N ASN A 150 -1.19 21.26 30.11
CA ASN A 150 -2.17 21.79 31.07
C ASN A 150 -1.51 22.58 32.21
N LYS A 151 -0.27 22.22 32.59
CA LYS A 151 0.43 22.84 33.74
C LYS A 151 1.28 24.05 33.36
N TYR A 152 1.96 23.99 32.23
CA TYR A 152 2.98 24.96 31.81
C TYR A 152 2.64 25.66 30.49
N GLY A 153 1.53 25.29 29.86
CA GLY A 153 1.12 25.78 28.56
C GLY A 153 -0.24 26.50 28.56
N ILE A 154 -0.61 26.97 27.37
CA ILE A 154 -1.89 27.58 27.01
C ILE A 154 -2.20 27.14 25.57
N SER A 155 -3.46 26.80 25.28
CA SER A 155 -3.95 26.49 23.92
C SER A 155 -3.07 25.48 23.16
N ASN A 156 -2.77 24.33 23.79
CA ASN A 156 -1.96 23.24 23.22
C ASN A 156 -0.48 23.59 22.93
N SER A 157 0.07 24.61 23.57
CA SER A 157 1.48 24.98 23.44
C SER A 157 2.06 25.46 24.77
N LEU A 158 3.36 25.29 25.00
CA LEU A 158 4.04 25.84 26.18
C LEU A 158 4.04 27.37 26.16
N THR A 159 3.97 28.02 27.32
CA THR A 159 4.21 29.46 27.39
C THR A 159 5.68 29.78 27.10
N ASP A 160 5.97 30.97 26.59
CA ASP A 160 7.32 31.38 26.25
C ASP A 160 8.26 31.39 27.45
N GLU A 161 7.74 31.75 28.62
CA GLU A 161 8.52 31.70 29.86
C GLU A 161 8.92 30.28 30.22
N ASN A 162 8.01 29.31 30.10
CA ASN A 162 8.31 27.92 30.43
C ASN A 162 9.17 27.27 29.34
N LEU A 163 8.93 27.58 28.08
CA LEU A 163 9.79 27.15 26.96
C LEU A 163 11.23 27.67 27.15
N ALA A 164 11.40 28.95 27.48
CA ALA A 164 12.70 29.53 27.79
C ALA A 164 13.37 28.85 28.99
N LYS A 165 12.63 28.56 30.07
CA LYS A 165 13.15 27.83 31.24
C LYS A 165 13.63 26.43 30.89
N VAL A 166 12.87 25.68 30.10
CA VAL A 166 13.24 24.34 29.62
C VAL A 166 14.52 24.40 28.81
N ILE A 167 14.58 25.29 27.82
CA ILE A 167 15.76 25.46 26.95
C ILE A 167 16.99 25.83 27.80
N ALA A 168 16.87 26.82 28.68
CA ALA A 168 17.97 27.27 29.53
C ALA A 168 18.50 26.14 30.43
N LYS A 169 17.62 25.27 30.97
CA LYS A 169 18.03 24.09 31.74
C LYS A 169 18.72 23.03 30.88
N LEU A 170 18.23 22.79 29.67
CA LEU A 170 18.91 21.87 28.76
C LEU A 170 20.31 22.39 28.40
N GLU A 171 20.45 23.69 28.17
CA GLU A 171 21.75 24.32 27.84
C GLU A 171 22.81 24.12 28.92
N THR A 172 22.45 24.08 30.21
CA THR A 172 23.43 23.84 31.29
C THR A 172 24.14 22.49 31.17
N HIS A 173 23.50 21.52 30.51
CA HIS A 173 24.04 20.19 30.27
C HIS A 173 24.75 20.04 28.91
N LYS A 174 24.96 21.14 28.19
CA LYS A 174 25.75 21.22 26.94
C LYS A 174 25.31 20.20 25.87
N PRO A 175 24.07 20.28 25.36
CA PRO A 175 23.66 19.50 24.21
C PRO A 175 24.45 19.90 22.95
N ALA A 176 24.50 18.98 21.99
CA ALA A 176 25.14 19.24 20.70
C ALA A 176 24.32 20.24 19.89
N ILE A 177 23.01 19.99 19.72
CA ILE A 177 22.03 20.82 19.02
C ILE A 177 20.67 20.69 19.73
N ILE A 178 19.87 21.75 19.74
CA ILE A 178 18.47 21.74 20.21
C ILE A 178 17.57 22.15 19.04
N GLY A 179 16.66 21.28 18.62
CA GLY A 179 15.57 21.63 17.69
C GLY A 179 14.28 21.89 18.47
N VAL A 180 13.64 23.02 18.22
CA VAL A 180 12.46 23.47 18.96
C VAL A 180 11.24 23.45 18.04
N ASP A 181 10.43 22.40 18.14
CA ASP A 181 9.20 22.19 17.36
C ASP A 181 8.01 22.94 17.98
N TYR A 182 8.16 24.26 18.08
CA TYR A 182 7.15 25.17 18.58
C TYR A 182 7.12 26.43 17.72
N LEU A 183 6.00 26.64 17.03
CA LEU A 183 5.76 27.88 16.30
C LEU A 183 5.70 29.06 17.28
N ARG A 184 6.58 30.04 17.07
CA ARG A 184 6.73 31.22 17.93
C ARG A 184 6.86 32.49 17.09
N ASN A 185 5.82 32.76 16.30
CA ASN A 185 5.69 33.98 15.52
C ASN A 185 5.23 35.19 16.36
N ASN A 186 4.49 34.93 17.44
CA ASN A 186 3.95 35.95 18.34
C ASN A 186 4.15 35.52 19.81
N PRO A 187 4.15 36.48 20.76
CA PRO A 187 4.24 36.20 22.19
C PRO A 187 3.10 35.29 22.70
N LEU A 188 3.42 34.38 23.63
CA LEU A 188 2.48 33.49 24.27
C LEU A 188 2.78 33.30 25.78
N PRO A 189 2.00 33.89 26.71
CA PRO A 189 0.97 34.91 26.53
C PRO A 189 1.49 36.36 26.70
N SER A 190 2.74 36.54 27.14
CA SER A 190 3.27 37.85 27.54
C SER A 190 4.56 38.19 26.81
N GLU A 191 4.75 39.48 26.53
CA GLU A 191 5.94 40.00 25.88
C GLU A 191 7.23 39.73 26.68
N SER A 192 7.16 39.78 28.02
CA SER A 192 8.32 39.53 28.87
C SER A 192 8.86 38.10 28.74
N GLY A 193 7.98 37.11 28.66
CA GLY A 193 8.35 35.71 28.41
C GLY A 193 8.98 35.55 27.02
N TYR A 194 8.37 36.17 26.01
CA TYR A 194 8.85 36.14 24.64
C TYR A 194 10.25 36.73 24.50
N GLN A 195 10.54 37.89 25.13
CA GLN A 195 11.86 38.50 25.10
C GLN A 195 12.95 37.63 25.74
N LYS A 196 12.63 36.89 26.82
CA LYS A 196 13.55 35.90 27.40
C LYS A 196 13.87 34.78 26.41
N LEU A 197 12.85 34.25 25.73
CA LEU A 197 13.02 33.24 24.70
C LEU A 197 13.87 33.76 23.54
N LEU A 198 13.55 34.95 23.01
CA LEU A 198 14.30 35.59 21.93
C LEU A 198 15.78 35.82 22.29
N THR A 199 16.06 36.15 23.55
CA THR A 199 17.43 36.33 24.04
C THR A 199 18.21 35.00 24.00
N LEU A 200 17.61 33.90 24.46
CA LEU A 200 18.23 32.57 24.39
C LEU A 200 18.50 32.15 22.94
N LEU A 201 17.50 32.29 22.06
CA LEU A 201 17.62 31.97 20.63
C LEU A 201 18.69 32.82 19.91
N SER A 202 18.90 34.06 20.36
CA SER A 202 19.92 34.96 19.79
C SER A 202 21.32 34.60 20.24
N ASN A 203 21.48 34.21 21.50
CA ASN A 203 22.78 33.99 22.12
C ASN A 203 23.36 32.62 21.79
N ASN A 204 22.53 31.61 21.53
CA ASN A 204 23.00 30.27 21.22
C ASN A 204 22.63 29.81 19.80
N LYS A 205 23.66 29.69 18.96
CA LYS A 205 23.54 29.22 17.57
C LYS A 205 23.19 27.73 17.45
N LYS A 206 23.27 26.96 18.53
CA LYS A 206 22.92 25.54 18.56
C LYS A 206 21.41 25.30 18.68
N ILE A 207 20.62 26.36 18.85
CA ILE A 207 19.16 26.27 18.95
C ILE A 207 18.56 26.58 17.59
N ILE A 208 17.79 25.63 17.06
CA ILE A 208 17.11 25.72 15.78
C ILE A 208 15.63 25.93 16.05
N ALA A 209 15.11 27.09 15.65
CA ALA A 209 13.70 27.43 15.74
C ALA A 209 12.93 26.98 14.49
N VAL A 210 11.64 27.24 14.46
CA VAL A 210 10.76 26.83 13.37
C VAL A 210 9.92 27.96 12.79
N CYS A 211 9.52 27.79 11.54
CA CYS A 211 8.42 28.51 10.91
C CYS A 211 7.53 27.55 10.12
N SER A 212 6.34 28.01 9.72
CA SER A 212 5.43 27.23 8.87
C SER A 212 5.25 27.90 7.51
N VAL A 213 5.19 27.06 6.48
CA VAL A 213 4.71 27.42 5.15
C VAL A 213 3.30 26.86 4.98
N SER A 214 2.35 27.73 4.67
CA SER A 214 1.01 27.32 4.27
C SER A 214 1.08 26.60 2.96
N ASP A 215 0.39 25.49 2.91
CA ASP A 215 0.21 24.72 1.69
C ASP A 215 -1.23 24.92 1.23
N ASP A 216 -1.42 25.57 0.09
CA ASP A 216 -2.74 25.90 -0.44
C ASP A 216 -3.56 24.62 -0.78
N ASP A 217 -2.88 23.48 -0.93
CA ASP A 217 -3.45 22.18 -1.30
C ASP A 217 -3.71 21.24 -0.11
N ASN A 218 -3.15 21.51 1.07
CA ASN A 218 -3.41 20.70 2.25
C ASN A 218 -4.59 21.27 3.05
N ASN A 219 -5.62 20.44 3.23
CA ASN A 219 -6.88 20.70 3.95
C ASN A 219 -6.76 21.20 5.41
N ARG A 220 -5.55 21.57 5.88
CA ARG A 220 -5.27 22.02 7.25
C ARG A 220 -5.40 23.54 7.46
N ASN A 221 -5.53 24.37 6.42
CA ASN A 221 -5.68 25.83 6.57
C ASN A 221 -4.70 26.44 7.60
N GLU A 222 -3.49 25.90 7.72
CA GLU A 222 -2.50 26.42 8.66
C GLU A 222 -1.82 27.63 8.01
N PRO A 223 -1.96 28.84 8.59
CA PRO A 223 -1.38 30.02 8.01
C PRO A 223 0.15 29.91 8.02
N SER A 224 0.78 30.45 6.98
CA SER A 224 2.23 30.62 6.99
C SER A 224 2.63 31.51 8.17
N THR A 225 3.64 31.10 8.94
CA THR A 225 4.13 31.85 10.11
C THR A 225 5.56 32.33 9.92
N ARG A 226 5.92 33.42 10.59
CA ARG A 226 7.31 33.90 10.66
C ARG A 226 8.09 33.10 11.70
N PRO A 227 9.40 32.90 11.52
CA PRO A 227 10.25 32.49 12.63
C PRO A 227 10.25 33.57 13.73
N PRO A 228 10.72 33.26 14.95
CA PRO A 228 10.89 34.26 15.99
C PRO A 228 11.76 35.42 15.50
N THR A 229 11.39 36.66 15.82
CA THR A 229 11.90 37.91 15.21
C THR A 229 13.41 38.09 15.28
N THR A 230 14.11 37.46 16.22
CA THR A 230 15.57 37.54 16.33
C THR A 230 16.32 36.49 15.50
N VAL A 231 15.60 35.56 14.87
CA VAL A 231 16.15 34.43 14.11
C VAL A 231 16.05 34.70 12.61
N GLU A 232 16.60 35.82 12.14
CA GLU A 232 16.53 36.18 10.71
C GLU A 232 17.57 35.45 9.85
N LYS A 233 18.56 34.78 10.45
CA LYS A 233 19.57 34.02 9.70
C LYS A 233 19.03 32.65 9.32
N GLU A 234 19.04 32.34 8.04
CA GLU A 234 18.52 31.09 7.44
C GLU A 234 19.14 29.81 8.04
N GLU A 235 20.30 29.89 8.70
CA GLU A 235 20.95 28.75 9.37
C GLU A 235 20.27 28.34 10.68
N ARG A 236 19.45 29.20 11.28
CA ARG A 236 18.93 29.04 12.64
C ARG A 236 17.44 28.68 12.72
N PHE A 237 16.78 28.46 11.60
CA PHE A 237 15.41 27.98 11.57
C PHE A 237 15.12 27.11 10.34
N GLY A 238 14.18 26.17 10.51
CA GLY A 238 13.67 25.31 9.45
C GLY A 238 12.15 25.30 9.41
N PHE A 239 11.58 24.87 8.28
CA PHE A 239 10.15 24.71 8.16
C PHE A 239 9.69 23.37 8.76
N ILE A 240 8.47 23.29 9.29
CA ILE A 240 7.94 22.07 9.97
C ILE A 240 7.02 21.21 9.11
N GLN A 241 6.75 21.60 7.87
CA GLN A 241 5.81 20.91 6.99
C GLN A 241 6.16 19.42 6.85
N LEU A 242 5.15 18.59 7.10
CA LEU A 242 5.21 17.15 6.92
C LEU A 242 4.38 16.75 5.71
N MET A 243 4.96 15.90 4.86
CA MET A 243 4.34 15.53 3.60
C MET A 243 3.35 14.37 3.78
N LEU A 244 2.11 14.61 3.38
CA LEU A 244 1.01 13.65 3.49
C LEU A 244 0.78 12.93 2.15
N ASP A 245 0.68 11.61 2.19
CA ASP A 245 0.14 10.85 1.07
C ASP A 245 -1.38 10.75 1.22
N ILE A 246 -2.09 11.37 0.27
CA ILE A 246 -3.54 11.42 0.26
C ILE A 246 -4.12 10.03 -0.04
N GLY A 247 -5.07 9.60 0.78
CA GLY A 247 -5.76 8.32 0.65
C GLY A 247 -7.07 8.32 1.43
N GLN A 248 -7.57 7.14 1.81
CA GLN A 248 -8.69 7.06 2.77
C GLN A 248 -8.32 7.69 4.11
N VAL A 249 -7.06 7.53 4.50
CA VAL A 249 -6.42 8.20 5.64
C VAL A 249 -5.10 8.76 5.13
N ASN A 250 -4.80 10.01 5.48
CA ASN A 250 -3.55 10.67 5.11
C ASN A 250 -2.41 10.15 5.98
N VAL A 251 -1.39 9.54 5.37
CA VAL A 251 -0.27 8.88 6.08
C VAL A 251 1.05 9.52 5.66
N ILE A 252 1.94 9.75 6.62
CA ILE A 252 3.29 10.26 6.35
C ILE A 252 4.20 9.07 6.00
N ARG A 253 4.71 9.07 4.78
CA ARG A 253 5.71 8.10 4.29
C ARG A 253 6.94 8.76 3.70
N ARG A 254 6.86 10.08 3.49
CA ARG A 254 7.85 10.91 2.82
C ARG A 254 8.44 11.91 3.80
N HIS A 255 9.67 12.30 3.54
CA HIS A 255 10.36 13.38 4.21
C HIS A 255 10.61 14.49 3.20
N LEU A 256 9.90 15.61 3.36
CA LEU A 256 10.19 16.86 2.66
C LEU A 256 11.44 17.48 3.28
N MET A 257 12.57 17.37 2.56
CA MET A 257 13.86 17.86 3.05
C MET A 257 14.06 19.32 2.69
N PHE A 258 13.74 19.67 1.45
CA PHE A 258 13.96 21.01 0.91
C PHE A 258 12.74 21.51 0.15
N GLN A 259 12.52 22.82 0.11
CA GLN A 259 11.48 23.44 -0.70
C GLN A 259 11.96 24.79 -1.23
N ASN A 260 11.45 25.21 -2.39
CA ASN A 260 11.80 26.52 -2.94
C ASN A 260 11.17 27.65 -2.13
N LYS A 261 11.92 28.75 -1.90
CA LYS A 261 11.38 29.96 -1.29
C LYS A 261 10.26 30.53 -2.16
N ARG A 262 9.10 30.81 -1.56
CA ARG A 262 7.97 31.48 -2.23
C ARG A 262 8.02 32.98 -1.93
N SER A 263 7.97 33.81 -2.96
CA SER A 263 7.91 35.27 -2.80
C SER A 263 6.64 35.65 -2.02
N GLY A 264 6.78 36.49 -1.00
CA GLY A 264 5.67 36.88 -0.12
C GLY A 264 5.35 35.92 1.03
N ASN A 265 5.98 34.74 1.11
CA ASN A 265 5.79 33.84 2.25
C ASN A 265 6.56 34.35 3.49
N PRO A 266 5.98 34.36 4.71
CA PRO A 266 6.69 34.76 5.91
C PRO A 266 7.83 33.81 6.35
N CYS A 267 7.81 32.54 5.92
CA CYS A 267 8.84 31.55 6.23
C CYS A 267 9.82 31.44 5.04
N GLN A 268 10.99 32.07 5.17
CA GLN A 268 12.00 32.22 4.10
C GLN A 268 13.16 31.22 4.26
N THR A 269 12.86 29.95 4.52
CA THR A 269 13.86 28.87 4.60
C THR A 269 13.57 27.79 3.58
N GLU A 270 14.63 27.29 2.95
CA GLU A 270 14.55 26.18 1.99
C GLU A 270 14.63 24.82 2.66
N TYR A 271 14.90 24.76 3.96
CA TYR A 271 15.26 23.52 4.65
C TYR A 271 14.23 23.21 5.73
N SER A 272 13.89 21.93 5.87
CA SER A 272 13.05 21.47 6.97
C SER A 272 13.79 21.57 8.31
N LEU A 273 13.05 21.59 9.42
CA LEU A 273 13.59 21.55 10.78
C LEU A 273 14.59 20.40 10.94
N SER A 274 14.20 19.21 10.51
CA SER A 274 15.00 18.00 10.65
C SER A 274 16.30 18.05 9.84
N VAL A 275 16.28 18.64 8.64
CA VAL A 275 17.51 18.86 7.87
C VAL A 275 18.41 19.90 8.55
N LYS A 276 17.86 21.03 9.03
CA LYS A 276 18.67 22.05 9.73
C LYS A 276 19.33 21.50 10.99
N VAL A 277 18.59 20.75 11.79
CA VAL A 277 19.11 20.09 12.99
C VAL A 277 20.24 19.12 12.61
N ALA A 278 20.01 18.26 11.61
CA ALA A 278 20.99 17.28 11.18
C ALA A 278 22.26 17.94 10.61
N LEU A 279 22.14 18.93 9.72
CA LEU A 279 23.26 19.64 9.12
C LEU A 279 24.10 20.38 10.18
N ASN A 280 23.47 21.10 11.11
CA ASN A 280 24.19 21.79 12.17
C ASN A 280 24.94 20.80 13.08
N TYR A 281 24.35 19.64 13.38
CA TYR A 281 25.04 18.59 14.14
C TYR A 281 26.23 18.01 13.36
N LEU A 282 26.02 17.67 12.08
CA LEU A 282 27.04 17.10 11.19
C LEU A 282 28.22 18.07 10.97
N GLN A 283 27.96 19.38 10.92
CA GLN A 283 29.00 20.40 10.85
C GLN A 283 29.93 20.35 12.06
N THR A 284 29.43 20.04 13.26
CA THR A 284 30.29 19.83 14.45
C THR A 284 31.21 18.61 14.32
N LYS A 285 30.89 17.69 13.41
CA LYS A 285 31.70 16.53 13.04
C LYS A 285 32.55 16.75 11.79
N GLY A 286 32.56 17.97 11.24
CA GLY A 286 33.32 18.32 10.04
C GLY A 286 32.68 17.90 8.72
N ILE A 287 31.43 17.43 8.75
CA ILE A 287 30.69 17.01 7.55
C ILE A 287 29.84 18.18 7.05
N LYS A 288 29.92 18.48 5.76
CA LYS A 288 29.18 19.58 5.12
C LYS A 288 28.38 19.08 3.92
N GLU A 289 27.44 19.90 3.51
CA GLU A 289 26.73 19.75 2.23
C GLU A 289 27.68 20.07 1.08
N GLU A 290 27.55 19.34 -0.02
CA GLU A 290 28.32 19.52 -1.25
C GLU A 290 27.38 19.82 -2.41
N ASP A 291 27.87 20.61 -3.37
CA ASP A 291 27.13 20.89 -4.60
C ASP A 291 26.82 19.58 -5.35
N ALA A 292 25.56 19.41 -5.75
CA ALA A 292 25.09 18.25 -6.48
C ALA A 292 24.26 18.67 -7.70
N PRO A 293 24.23 17.85 -8.77
CA PRO A 293 23.36 18.10 -9.91
C PRO A 293 21.88 18.17 -9.50
N GLN A 294 21.07 18.90 -10.27
CA GLN A 294 19.64 19.06 -10.03
C GLN A 294 18.93 17.69 -9.83
N GLY A 295 18.13 17.57 -8.77
CA GLY A 295 17.44 16.32 -8.38
C GLY A 295 18.26 15.41 -7.45
N PHE A 296 19.46 15.82 -7.05
CA PHE A 296 20.28 15.14 -6.06
C PHE A 296 20.74 16.14 -5.00
N VAL A 297 20.85 15.65 -3.77
CA VAL A 297 21.54 16.39 -2.70
C VAL A 297 22.62 15.50 -2.12
N LYS A 298 23.85 16.00 -2.09
CA LYS A 298 24.99 15.28 -1.55
C LYS A 298 25.38 15.87 -0.21
N ILE A 299 25.34 15.05 0.83
CA ILE A 299 25.77 15.45 2.17
C ILE A 299 26.91 14.52 2.57
N GLY A 300 28.13 15.06 2.65
CA GLY A 300 29.35 14.26 2.73
C GLY A 300 29.42 13.20 1.63
N GLN A 301 29.49 11.94 2.00
CA GLN A 301 29.60 10.81 1.06
C GLN A 301 28.24 10.22 0.59
N VAL A 302 27.12 10.67 1.16
CA VAL A 302 25.80 10.10 0.88
C VAL A 302 25.04 10.96 -0.11
N THR A 303 24.46 10.32 -1.12
CA THR A 303 23.60 10.97 -2.11
C THR A 303 22.13 10.65 -1.81
N PHE A 304 21.36 11.70 -1.53
CA PHE A 304 19.90 11.65 -1.48
C PHE A 304 19.36 11.83 -2.90
N LYS A 305 18.37 11.01 -3.27
CA LYS A 305 17.72 11.05 -4.58
C LYS A 305 16.27 11.48 -4.39
N ASP A 306 15.86 12.49 -5.14
CA ASP A 306 14.50 13.01 -5.08
C ASP A 306 13.46 11.98 -5.54
N LEU A 307 12.27 12.04 -4.94
CA LEU A 307 11.11 11.27 -5.35
C LEU A 307 10.43 11.97 -6.53
N VAL A 308 10.49 11.33 -7.70
CA VAL A 308 9.88 11.85 -8.92
C VAL A 308 8.72 10.98 -9.40
N GLU A 309 7.83 11.59 -10.18
CA GLU A 309 6.64 10.94 -10.72
C GLU A 309 6.98 9.68 -11.55
N GLY A 310 6.22 8.61 -11.33
CA GLY A 310 6.37 7.33 -12.00
C GLY A 310 7.54 6.48 -11.48
N GLN A 311 8.10 6.77 -10.30
CA GLN A 311 9.02 5.88 -9.59
C GLN A 311 8.29 5.02 -8.56
N GLY A 312 8.60 3.72 -8.56
CA GLY A 312 8.01 2.78 -7.61
C GLY A 312 6.48 2.84 -7.59
N PHE A 313 5.88 2.87 -6.41
CA PHE A 313 4.43 3.01 -6.28
C PHE A 313 3.91 4.45 -6.45
N TYR A 314 4.80 5.46 -6.52
CA TYR A 314 4.43 6.86 -6.73
C TYR A 314 4.29 7.17 -8.22
N GLN A 315 3.16 6.77 -8.80
CA GLN A 315 2.83 6.99 -10.21
C GLN A 315 2.27 8.39 -10.44
N LYS A 316 1.59 8.95 -9.44
CA LYS A 316 1.21 10.37 -9.34
C LYS A 316 1.63 10.87 -7.97
N ILE A 317 2.48 11.88 -7.93
CA ILE A 317 3.02 12.42 -6.68
C ILE A 317 3.03 13.93 -6.73
N ASP A 318 2.72 14.55 -5.60
CA ASP A 318 3.03 15.96 -5.42
C ASP A 318 4.55 16.14 -5.35
N SER A 319 5.08 16.81 -6.36
CA SER A 319 6.50 17.11 -6.57
C SER A 319 6.94 18.44 -5.94
N GLY A 320 6.16 18.96 -4.98
CA GLY A 320 6.53 20.13 -4.19
C GLY A 320 7.80 19.89 -3.37
N GLY A 321 8.90 20.53 -3.77
CA GLY A 321 10.18 20.43 -3.07
C GLY A 321 10.88 19.07 -3.21
N PHE A 322 12.03 18.94 -2.57
CA PHE A 322 12.86 17.73 -2.61
C PHE A 322 12.46 16.78 -1.50
N GLN A 323 12.09 15.56 -1.88
CA GLN A 323 11.48 14.59 -0.99
C GLN A 323 12.16 13.24 -1.09
N VAL A 324 12.24 12.53 0.03
CA VAL A 324 12.76 11.15 0.08
C VAL A 324 11.79 10.25 0.84
N LEU A 325 11.85 8.94 0.62
CA LEU A 325 11.13 8.00 1.47
C LEU A 325 11.67 8.03 2.90
N LEU A 326 10.75 8.01 3.86
CA LEU A 326 11.09 7.95 5.27
C LEU A 326 11.27 6.50 5.70
N ASN A 327 12.51 6.17 6.03
CA ASN A 327 12.95 4.91 6.59
C ASN A 327 12.75 4.94 8.12
N TYR A 328 11.51 4.77 8.56
CA TYR A 328 11.15 4.69 9.98
C TYR A 328 11.97 3.61 10.70
N ARG A 329 12.41 3.94 11.92
CA ARG A 329 13.08 3.03 12.83
C ARG A 329 11.99 2.33 13.67
N ASN A 330 12.05 1.02 13.81
CA ASN A 330 11.08 0.25 14.59
C ASN A 330 11.79 -0.28 15.84
N SER A 331 11.39 0.06 17.07
CA SER A 331 12.00 -0.51 18.28
C SER A 331 10.99 -1.39 19.02
N ASP A 332 11.34 -2.66 19.21
CA ASP A 332 10.50 -3.87 19.35
C ASP A 332 9.18 -3.92 20.15
N ARG A 333 8.85 -3.03 21.11
CA ARG A 333 7.69 -3.29 22.00
C ARG A 333 6.93 -2.06 22.50
N VAL A 334 7.40 -0.86 22.17
CA VAL A 334 6.75 0.40 22.58
C VAL A 334 6.52 1.21 21.30
N PRO A 335 5.27 1.57 20.96
CA PRO A 335 5.00 2.47 19.85
C PRO A 335 5.82 3.76 20.00
N ASN A 336 6.32 4.30 18.89
CA ASN A 336 6.95 5.63 18.82
C ASN A 336 8.37 5.77 19.39
N LYS A 337 9.14 4.69 19.56
CA LYS A 337 10.49 4.79 20.13
C LYS A 337 11.60 4.88 19.06
N VAL A 338 11.91 6.10 18.62
CA VAL A 338 13.09 6.41 17.79
C VAL A 338 14.35 6.69 18.62
N SER A 339 14.17 7.24 19.81
CA SER A 339 15.21 7.58 20.78
C SER A 339 14.64 7.43 22.18
N ASP A 340 15.44 7.71 23.21
CA ASP A 340 14.90 7.94 24.55
C ASP A 340 14.13 9.27 24.60
N SER A 341 13.22 9.37 25.57
CA SER A 341 12.44 10.57 25.82
C SER A 341 12.30 10.86 27.31
N ILE A 342 12.15 12.15 27.63
CA ILE A 342 11.88 12.67 28.98
C ILE A 342 10.81 13.76 28.89
N THR A 343 10.08 14.02 29.95
CA THR A 343 9.00 15.02 29.93
C THR A 343 9.50 16.44 30.21
N ILE A 344 8.69 17.44 29.87
CA ILE A 344 8.93 18.83 30.29
C ILE A 344 8.99 18.96 31.81
N SER A 345 8.11 18.25 32.52
CA SER A 345 8.17 18.18 33.99
C SER A 345 9.50 17.64 34.49
N ASP A 346 10.03 16.58 33.87
CA ASP A 346 11.33 16.02 34.27
C ASP A 346 12.46 17.04 34.11
N VAL A 347 12.50 17.75 32.98
CA VAL A 347 13.48 18.82 32.75
C VAL A 347 13.31 19.95 33.77
N LEU A 348 12.09 20.46 33.97
CA LEU A 348 11.82 21.55 34.88
C LEU A 348 12.04 21.17 36.36
N ASN A 349 11.97 19.90 36.72
CA ASN A 349 12.23 19.42 38.08
C ASN A 349 13.63 18.84 38.27
N ASN A 350 14.50 18.84 37.24
CA ASN A 350 15.82 18.18 37.23
C ASN A 350 15.74 16.68 37.58
N ASN A 351 14.68 16.00 37.11
CA ASN A 351 14.42 14.58 37.34
C ASN A 351 14.83 13.74 36.11
N PHE A 352 16.09 13.82 35.71
CA PHE A 352 16.62 13.03 34.60
C PHE A 352 18.14 12.86 34.74
N ASP A 353 18.70 11.88 34.06
CA ASP A 353 20.15 11.70 33.98
C ASP A 353 20.76 12.70 32.99
N GLU A 354 21.77 13.46 33.43
CA GLU A 354 22.53 14.40 32.60
C GLU A 354 23.11 13.76 31.33
N SER A 355 23.43 12.46 31.38
CA SER A 355 23.92 11.69 30.23
C SER A 355 22.93 11.67 29.04
N LEU A 356 21.64 11.91 29.29
CA LEU A 356 20.61 11.97 28.25
C LEU A 356 20.70 13.25 27.41
N VAL A 357 21.24 14.34 27.95
CA VAL A 357 21.28 15.66 27.26
C VAL A 357 22.66 15.97 26.71
N LYS A 358 23.71 15.61 27.46
CA LYS A 358 25.09 15.97 27.12
C LYS A 358 25.51 15.42 25.76
N ASP A 359 26.04 16.30 24.90
CA ASP A 359 26.49 15.98 23.54
C ASP A 359 25.44 15.32 22.62
N LYS A 360 24.15 15.37 23.02
CA LYS A 360 23.02 14.82 22.25
C LYS A 360 22.32 15.89 21.44
N ILE A 361 21.58 15.43 20.43
CA ILE A 361 20.59 16.23 19.71
C ILE A 361 19.29 16.15 20.49
N VAL A 362 18.79 17.29 20.93
CA VAL A 362 17.57 17.38 21.71
C VAL A 362 16.46 17.94 20.83
N LEU A 363 15.36 17.23 20.69
CA LEU A 363 14.16 17.68 19.98
C LEU A 363 13.04 17.91 20.98
N LEU A 364 12.52 19.14 21.01
CA LEU A 364 11.53 19.59 21.97
C LEU A 364 10.21 19.84 21.24
N GLY A 365 9.12 19.20 21.67
CA GLY A 365 7.82 19.36 21.01
C GLY A 365 6.64 18.78 21.79
N ASN A 366 5.43 19.01 21.27
CA ASN A 366 4.18 18.55 21.87
C ASN A 366 3.90 17.09 21.53
N THR A 367 3.56 16.27 22.53
CA THR A 367 3.16 14.87 22.36
C THR A 367 1.79 14.55 22.95
N ASP A 368 1.00 15.58 23.28
CA ASP A 368 -0.41 15.42 23.68
C ASP A 368 -1.20 14.70 22.56
N PRO A 369 -1.80 13.52 22.84
CA PRO A 369 -2.62 12.80 21.86
C PRO A 369 -3.83 13.59 21.34
N ASN A 370 -4.28 14.62 22.07
CA ASN A 370 -5.37 15.51 21.67
C ASN A 370 -4.87 16.81 21.02
N GLY A 371 -3.55 16.98 20.90
CA GLY A 371 -2.93 18.10 20.21
C GLY A 371 -3.15 18.06 18.70
N SER A 372 -2.97 19.20 18.03
CA SER A 372 -3.11 19.33 16.57
C SER A 372 -1.94 18.74 15.78
N ASP A 373 -0.83 18.45 16.44
CA ASP A 373 0.43 17.99 15.83
C ASP A 373 0.55 16.45 15.83
N ASN A 374 -0.53 15.76 15.48
CA ASN A 374 -0.59 14.30 15.45
C ASN A 374 -0.92 13.80 14.03
N PHE A 375 -0.22 12.74 13.60
CA PHE A 375 -0.29 12.23 12.23
C PHE A 375 -0.34 10.72 12.15
N TYR A 376 -0.99 10.20 11.10
CA TYR A 376 -0.91 8.78 10.80
C TYR A 376 0.42 8.46 10.12
N THR A 377 1.00 7.34 10.50
CA THR A 377 2.23 6.78 9.93
C THR A 377 1.98 5.31 9.59
N PRO A 378 2.93 4.62 8.91
CA PRO A 378 2.82 3.19 8.70
C PRO A 378 2.61 2.38 10.00
N TYR A 379 2.97 2.91 11.17
CA TYR A 379 2.82 2.23 12.45
C TYR A 379 1.48 2.48 13.15
N SER A 380 0.66 3.42 12.65
CA SER A 380 -0.59 3.80 13.29
C SER A 380 -1.68 2.72 13.27
N PHE A 381 -1.54 1.69 12.44
CA PHE A 381 -2.52 0.63 12.23
C PHE A 381 -2.15 -0.71 12.90
N GLN A 382 -1.23 -0.71 13.87
CA GLN A 382 -0.78 -1.94 14.54
C GLN A 382 -1.69 -2.45 15.66
N ALA A 383 -2.51 -1.58 16.28
CA ALA A 383 -3.36 -1.93 17.41
C ALA A 383 -4.84 -1.74 17.09
N VAL A 384 -5.71 -2.32 17.93
CA VAL A 384 -7.18 -2.17 17.84
C VAL A 384 -7.60 -0.69 17.86
N SER A 385 -6.84 0.16 18.56
CA SER A 385 -6.94 1.62 18.43
C SER A 385 -5.86 2.15 17.49
N GLN A 386 -6.29 2.87 16.46
CA GLN A 386 -5.37 3.60 15.60
C GLN A 386 -4.68 4.68 16.43
N LYS A 387 -3.34 4.66 16.48
CA LYS A 387 -2.55 5.64 17.24
C LYS A 387 -1.75 6.52 16.31
N GLN A 388 -2.02 7.83 16.35
CA GLN A 388 -1.22 8.82 15.65
C GLN A 388 0.14 9.01 16.35
N MET A 389 1.12 9.49 15.59
CA MET A 389 2.46 9.84 16.05
C MET A 389 2.58 11.37 16.08
N ALA A 390 3.16 11.90 17.15
CA ALA A 390 3.41 13.34 17.29
C ALA A 390 4.45 13.84 16.27
N GLY A 391 4.29 15.06 15.77
CA GLY A 391 5.15 15.66 14.75
C GLY A 391 6.62 15.68 15.15
N VAL A 392 6.93 16.07 16.38
CA VAL A 392 8.31 16.04 16.92
C VAL A 392 8.98 14.67 16.84
N ILE A 393 8.21 13.58 17.00
CA ILE A 393 8.73 12.20 16.89
C ILE A 393 9.02 11.87 15.43
N ILE A 394 8.19 12.35 14.50
CA ILE A 394 8.43 12.21 13.06
C ILE A 394 9.68 12.99 12.64
N HIS A 395 9.85 14.22 13.14
CA HIS A 395 11.08 15.00 12.96
C HIS A 395 12.30 14.26 13.53
N ALA A 396 12.17 13.59 14.68
CA ALA A 396 13.25 12.76 15.23
C ALA A 396 13.62 11.57 14.32
N HIS A 397 12.63 10.90 13.70
CA HIS A 397 12.90 9.89 12.67
C HIS A 397 13.63 10.47 11.45
N GLN A 398 13.23 11.65 10.99
CA GLN A 398 13.86 12.34 9.87
C GLN A 398 15.33 12.72 10.18
N VAL A 399 15.59 13.27 11.37
CA VAL A 399 16.95 13.59 11.84
C VAL A 399 17.79 12.32 11.96
N SER A 400 17.26 11.28 12.63
CA SER A 400 17.96 10.00 12.77
C SER A 400 18.27 9.37 11.43
N GLN A 401 17.38 9.45 10.43
CA GLN A 401 17.63 8.96 9.09
C GLN A 401 18.83 9.64 8.44
N ILE A 402 18.88 10.98 8.45
CA ILE A 402 20.00 11.72 7.85
C ILE A 402 21.30 11.33 8.55
N ILE A 403 21.35 11.45 9.88
CA ILE A 403 22.59 11.24 10.63
C ILE A 403 23.06 9.78 10.55
N SER A 404 22.15 8.82 10.68
CA SER A 404 22.51 7.40 10.60
C SER A 404 22.98 7.01 9.20
N ALA A 405 22.46 7.64 8.14
CA ALA A 405 22.94 7.38 6.78
C ALA A 405 24.39 7.83 6.61
N LEU A 406 24.76 8.97 7.18
CA LEU A 406 26.11 9.53 7.05
C LEU A 406 27.13 8.90 8.00
N LEU A 407 26.75 8.65 9.25
CA LEU A 407 27.67 8.18 10.30
C LEU A 407 27.72 6.65 10.43
N ASP A 408 26.58 5.97 10.20
CA ASP A 408 26.46 4.52 10.42
C ASP A 408 26.30 3.74 9.11
N GLY A 409 26.20 4.43 7.97
CA GLY A 409 25.91 3.81 6.67
C GLY A 409 24.51 3.22 6.58
N ARG A 410 23.54 3.69 7.39
CA ARG A 410 22.16 3.21 7.36
C ARG A 410 21.54 3.49 5.97
N PRO A 411 21.01 2.46 5.27
CA PRO A 411 20.61 2.62 3.88
C PRO A 411 19.34 3.46 3.74
N LEU A 412 19.26 4.24 2.66
CA LEU A 412 18.08 5.01 2.26
C LEU A 412 17.17 4.15 1.40
N ILE A 413 15.86 4.24 1.63
CA ILE A 413 14.89 3.45 0.85
C ILE A 413 14.84 3.97 -0.57
N ARG A 414 15.02 3.04 -1.52
CA ARG A 414 15.10 3.34 -2.95
C ARG A 414 14.20 2.42 -3.77
N PHE A 415 13.88 2.92 -4.97
CA PHE A 415 13.17 2.19 -6.01
C PHE A 415 14.12 1.77 -7.12
N TRP A 416 13.69 0.81 -7.93
CA TRP A 416 14.34 0.52 -9.20
C TRP A 416 14.04 1.61 -10.23
N ASP A 417 14.86 1.64 -11.27
CA ASP A 417 14.49 2.34 -12.49
C ASP A 417 13.25 1.68 -13.12
N ARG A 418 12.41 2.51 -13.73
CA ARG A 418 11.07 2.13 -14.19
C ARG A 418 11.04 0.89 -15.10
N TRP A 419 12.05 0.71 -15.95
CA TRP A 419 12.13 -0.42 -16.87
C TRP A 419 12.41 -1.75 -16.15
N VAL A 420 13.16 -1.74 -15.05
CA VAL A 420 13.42 -2.95 -14.24
C VAL A 420 12.15 -3.39 -13.53
N ASP A 421 11.38 -2.42 -13.01
CA ASP A 421 10.04 -2.65 -12.46
C ASP A 421 9.13 -3.36 -13.48
N TRP A 422 9.14 -2.92 -14.74
CA TRP A 422 8.35 -3.54 -15.80
C TRP A 422 8.79 -4.98 -16.09
N LEU A 423 10.10 -5.22 -16.22
CA LEU A 423 10.63 -6.57 -16.43
C LEU A 423 10.26 -7.50 -15.28
N TRP A 424 10.28 -7.00 -14.05
CA TRP A 424 9.88 -7.76 -12.87
C TRP A 424 8.40 -8.17 -12.93
N ILE A 425 7.50 -7.24 -13.25
CA ILE A 425 6.07 -7.51 -13.39
C ILE A 425 5.80 -8.52 -14.52
N LEU A 426 6.46 -8.35 -15.68
CA LEU A 426 6.35 -9.28 -16.81
C LEU A 426 6.88 -10.68 -16.45
N GLY A 427 7.98 -10.75 -15.70
CA GLY A 427 8.54 -12.01 -15.20
C GLY A 427 7.55 -12.77 -14.33
N TRP A 428 6.89 -12.10 -13.38
CA TRP A 428 5.88 -12.74 -12.53
C TRP A 428 4.58 -13.07 -13.27
N SER A 429 4.22 -12.32 -14.31
CA SER A 429 3.16 -12.72 -15.23
C SER A 429 3.49 -14.05 -15.94
N ALA A 430 4.73 -14.20 -16.44
CA ALA A 430 5.18 -15.44 -17.07
C ALA A 430 5.17 -16.63 -16.09
N VAL A 431 5.60 -16.43 -14.84
CA VAL A 431 5.51 -17.45 -13.78
C VAL A 431 4.05 -17.88 -13.55
N GLY A 432 3.12 -16.93 -13.50
CA GLY A 432 1.69 -17.23 -13.45
C GLY A 432 1.23 -18.11 -14.61
N ALA A 433 1.69 -17.82 -15.83
CA ALA A 433 1.37 -18.60 -17.03
C ALA A 433 1.89 -20.05 -16.94
N VAL A 434 3.09 -20.25 -16.40
CA VAL A 434 3.68 -21.58 -16.17
C VAL A 434 2.84 -22.37 -15.19
N VAL A 435 2.48 -21.78 -14.04
CA VAL A 435 1.63 -22.44 -13.03
C VAL A 435 0.27 -22.81 -13.60
N GLY A 436 -0.39 -21.88 -14.30
CA GLY A 436 -1.69 -22.15 -14.93
C GLY A 436 -1.65 -23.24 -16.01
N ARG A 437 -0.50 -23.48 -16.64
CA ARG A 437 -0.32 -24.53 -17.65
C ARG A 437 0.06 -25.88 -17.03
N CYS A 438 0.90 -25.89 -16.00
CA CYS A 438 1.46 -27.13 -15.44
C CYS A 438 0.46 -27.89 -14.57
N PHE A 439 -0.46 -27.20 -13.89
CA PHE A 439 -1.39 -27.83 -12.96
C PHE A 439 -2.80 -27.86 -13.55
N HIS A 440 -3.35 -29.06 -13.74
CA HIS A 440 -4.70 -29.28 -14.30
C HIS A 440 -5.76 -29.54 -13.23
N GLN A 441 -5.33 -29.79 -11.99
CA GLN A 441 -6.21 -30.00 -10.85
C GLN A 441 -6.29 -28.70 -10.03
N VAL A 442 -7.52 -28.26 -9.75
CA VAL A 442 -7.79 -26.99 -9.04
C VAL A 442 -7.03 -26.90 -7.71
N LEU A 443 -6.97 -27.98 -6.93
CA LEU A 443 -6.29 -27.98 -5.63
C LEU A 443 -4.79 -27.65 -5.75
N PHE A 444 -4.10 -28.30 -6.69
CA PHE A 444 -2.68 -28.03 -6.94
C PHE A 444 -2.48 -26.62 -7.49
N PHE A 445 -3.32 -26.18 -8.42
CA PHE A 445 -3.26 -24.82 -8.95
C PHE A 445 -3.35 -23.76 -7.84
N VAL A 446 -4.34 -23.88 -6.95
CA VAL A 446 -4.51 -22.95 -5.81
C VAL A 446 -3.29 -23.01 -4.88
N PHE A 447 -2.77 -24.20 -4.60
CA PHE A 447 -1.58 -24.36 -3.75
C PHE A 447 -0.36 -23.65 -4.33
N PHE A 448 -0.05 -23.83 -5.62
CA PHE A 448 1.11 -23.20 -6.25
C PHE A 448 0.95 -21.69 -6.44
N ILE A 449 -0.25 -21.20 -6.76
CA ILE A 449 -0.52 -19.75 -6.77
C ILE A 449 -0.35 -19.16 -5.38
N GLY A 450 -0.88 -19.80 -4.33
CA GLY A 450 -0.67 -19.38 -2.94
C GLY A 450 0.81 -19.36 -2.55
N GLY A 451 1.57 -20.39 -2.97
CA GLY A 451 3.02 -20.45 -2.80
C GLY A 451 3.75 -19.29 -3.46
N ASN A 452 3.41 -18.95 -4.71
CA ASN A 452 4.00 -17.80 -5.43
C ASN A 452 3.74 -16.48 -4.71
N ILE A 453 2.52 -16.28 -4.20
CA ILE A 453 2.18 -15.08 -3.42
C ILE A 453 3.06 -15.02 -2.17
N MET A 454 3.17 -16.12 -1.42
CA MET A 454 4.02 -16.18 -0.23
C MET A 454 5.49 -15.87 -0.55
N VAL A 455 6.02 -16.41 -1.65
CA VAL A 455 7.37 -16.10 -2.14
C VAL A 455 7.51 -14.62 -2.48
N LEU A 456 6.55 -14.03 -3.18
CA LEU A 456 6.55 -12.61 -3.52
C LEU A 456 6.58 -11.72 -2.27
N TYR A 457 5.77 -12.03 -1.24
CA TYR A 457 5.83 -11.32 0.04
C TYR A 457 7.18 -11.47 0.73
N LEU A 458 7.72 -12.69 0.79
CA LEU A 458 9.01 -12.96 1.41
C LEU A 458 10.15 -12.20 0.72
N VAL A 459 10.21 -12.26 -0.62
CA VAL A 459 11.20 -11.54 -1.41
C VAL A 459 11.04 -10.03 -1.21
N SER A 460 9.82 -9.51 -1.26
CA SER A 460 9.58 -8.07 -1.07
C SER A 460 9.97 -7.60 0.32
N TRP A 461 9.72 -8.42 1.35
CA TRP A 461 10.17 -8.15 2.71
C TRP A 461 11.69 -8.15 2.82
N ILE A 462 12.38 -9.16 2.28
CA ILE A 462 13.85 -9.23 2.27
C ILE A 462 14.46 -8.00 1.58
N PHE A 463 13.98 -7.64 0.40
CA PHE A 463 14.45 -6.45 -0.32
C PHE A 463 14.22 -5.18 0.51
N LEU A 464 13.06 -5.05 1.18
CA LEU A 464 12.78 -3.89 2.02
C LEU A 464 13.71 -3.80 3.23
N THR A 465 14.12 -4.93 3.83
CA THR A 465 15.13 -4.91 4.90
C THR A 465 16.49 -4.38 4.42
N GLN A 466 16.78 -4.48 3.12
CA GLN A 466 17.95 -3.90 2.46
C GLN A 466 17.66 -2.50 1.89
N ALA A 467 16.60 -1.83 2.37
CA ALA A 467 16.10 -0.54 1.92
C ALA A 467 15.77 -0.48 0.42
N PHE A 468 15.21 -1.56 -0.10
CA PHE A 468 14.82 -1.66 -1.50
C PHE A 468 13.34 -2.02 -1.64
N VAL A 469 12.58 -1.27 -2.42
CA VAL A 469 11.15 -1.58 -2.66
C VAL A 469 10.98 -2.18 -4.06
N VAL A 470 10.27 -3.29 -4.12
CA VAL A 470 9.91 -4.00 -5.36
C VAL A 470 8.39 -3.91 -5.60
N PRO A 471 7.90 -4.03 -6.84
CA PRO A 471 6.47 -3.88 -7.17
C PRO A 471 5.66 -5.13 -6.79
N LEU A 472 5.45 -5.34 -5.48
CA LEU A 472 4.78 -6.52 -4.92
C LEU A 472 3.37 -6.71 -5.48
N LEU A 473 2.47 -5.74 -5.27
CA LEU A 473 1.07 -5.87 -5.64
C LEU A 473 0.85 -6.04 -7.16
N PRO A 474 1.47 -5.24 -8.04
CA PRO A 474 1.39 -5.47 -9.48
C PRO A 474 1.87 -6.87 -9.89
N SER A 475 2.94 -7.38 -9.26
CA SER A 475 3.46 -8.73 -9.54
C SER A 475 2.49 -9.83 -9.11
N VAL A 476 1.87 -9.67 -7.94
CA VAL A 476 0.83 -10.59 -7.45
C VAL A 476 -0.37 -10.60 -8.40
N LEU A 477 -0.88 -9.42 -8.79
CA LEU A 477 -2.01 -9.31 -9.72
C LEU A 477 -1.68 -9.92 -11.08
N ALA A 478 -0.51 -9.61 -11.64
CA ALA A 478 -0.06 -10.16 -12.92
C ALA A 478 0.03 -11.69 -12.85
N SER A 479 0.63 -12.25 -11.79
CA SER A 479 0.73 -13.70 -11.60
C SER A 479 -0.65 -14.37 -11.46
N ILE A 480 -1.56 -13.80 -10.67
CA ILE A 480 -2.90 -14.39 -10.44
C ILE A 480 -3.73 -14.33 -11.71
N ILE A 481 -3.85 -13.16 -12.33
CA ILE A 481 -4.70 -12.95 -13.51
C ILE A 481 -4.21 -13.83 -14.67
N THR A 482 -2.89 -13.85 -14.92
CA THR A 482 -2.33 -14.73 -15.95
C THR A 482 -2.53 -16.20 -15.61
N GLY A 483 -2.26 -16.61 -14.36
CA GLY A 483 -2.42 -18.00 -13.95
C GLY A 483 -3.85 -18.51 -14.12
N VAL A 484 -4.85 -17.74 -13.64
CA VAL A 484 -6.27 -18.10 -13.76
C VAL A 484 -6.71 -18.13 -15.23
N THR A 485 -6.30 -17.13 -16.03
CA THR A 485 -6.68 -17.05 -17.45
C THR A 485 -6.11 -18.22 -18.25
N VAL A 486 -4.86 -18.61 -17.97
CA VAL A 486 -4.24 -19.77 -18.62
C VAL A 486 -4.90 -21.06 -18.13
N PHE A 487 -5.10 -21.23 -16.83
CA PHE A 487 -5.73 -22.42 -16.24
C PHE A 487 -7.11 -22.72 -16.83
N ILE A 488 -8.01 -21.72 -16.87
CA ILE A 488 -9.36 -21.87 -17.45
C ILE A 488 -9.28 -22.20 -18.95
N ASN A 489 -8.33 -21.59 -19.66
CA ASN A 489 -8.11 -21.92 -21.06
C ASN A 489 -7.67 -23.38 -21.22
N PHE A 490 -6.84 -23.93 -20.34
CA PHE A 490 -6.42 -25.32 -20.43
C PHE A 490 -7.53 -26.31 -20.03
N GLU A 491 -8.28 -26.05 -18.96
CA GLU A 491 -9.38 -26.93 -18.50
C GLU A 491 -10.54 -27.06 -19.50
N ARG A 492 -10.82 -26.02 -20.30
CA ARG A 492 -11.84 -26.09 -21.37
C ARG A 492 -11.45 -26.99 -22.55
N SER A 493 -10.29 -27.65 -22.50
CA SER A 493 -9.86 -28.60 -23.52
C SER A 493 -10.29 -30.01 -23.07
N PRO A 494 -11.16 -30.73 -23.81
CA PRO A 494 -11.49 -32.10 -23.47
C PRO A 494 -10.21 -32.95 -23.46
N PRO A 495 -10.09 -33.97 -22.58
CA PRO A 495 -8.97 -34.90 -22.65
C PRO A 495 -8.96 -35.55 -24.05
N PRO A 496 -7.76 -35.84 -24.61
CA PRO A 496 -7.69 -36.56 -25.88
C PRO A 496 -8.46 -37.87 -25.72
N LEU A 497 -9.43 -38.10 -26.60
CA LEU A 497 -10.09 -39.39 -26.75
C LEU A 497 -8.97 -40.41 -27.01
N THR A 498 -8.71 -41.26 -26.03
CA THR A 498 -7.90 -42.44 -26.24
C THR A 498 -8.74 -43.39 -27.09
N ASP A 499 -8.38 -43.53 -28.36
CA ASP A 499 -8.95 -44.55 -29.24
C ASP A 499 -8.68 -45.93 -28.62
N ASN A 500 -9.73 -46.55 -28.11
CA ASN A 500 -9.79 -47.97 -27.74
C ASN A 500 -11.07 -48.56 -28.31
#